data_AF-A0AAP9NLQ2-F1
#
_entry.id   AF-A0AAP9NLQ2-F1
#
_cell.length_a   1.000
_cell.length_b   1.000
_cell.length_c   1.000
_cell.angle_alpha   90.00
_cell.angle_beta   90.00
_cell.angle_gamma   90.00
#
_symmetry.space_group_name_H-M   'P 1'
#
loop_
_entity.id
_entity.type
_entity.pdbx_description
1 polymer ?
#
loop_
_entity_poly.entity_id
_entity_poly.type
_entity_poly.pdbx_seq_one_letter_code
_entity_poly.pdbx_strand_id
1 'polypeptide(L)'
;MSERSVEIAKQSISGSNKYDYFVVGIGAATFGYFAKDYEAVGEFGINENSLVVISLFLLAISVVSGLKKIERHNKFLEKNGKYLDLAEHLAGYSRNVIEGGVAINEESGEVLNPSDSALKAAALKRWLPSLKLELERSGNIIGWYSIFRDYSLFLAYCTLVFSKLLPFFYS
;
A
#
# COMPACT_ATOMS: atom_id res chain seq x y z
N MET A 1 5.81 -17.33 17.29
CA MET A 1 4.51 -16.61 17.20
C MET A 1 3.39 -17.61 17.37
N SER A 2 2.23 -17.24 17.94
CA SER A 2 1.05 -18.12 17.96
C SER A 2 0.44 -18.19 16.55
N GLU A 3 0.04 -19.39 16.10
CA GLU A 3 -0.63 -19.61 14.81
C GLU A 3 -1.80 -18.65 14.60
N ARG A 4 -2.57 -18.40 15.67
CA ARG A 4 -3.68 -17.44 15.68
C ARG A 4 -3.26 -16.02 15.30
N SER A 5 -2.11 -15.55 15.79
CA SER A 5 -1.61 -14.20 15.49
C SER A 5 -1.22 -14.05 14.02
N VAL A 6 -0.61 -15.11 13.46
CA VAL A 6 -0.25 -15.14 12.04
C VAL A 6 -1.49 -15.15 11.16
N GLU A 7 -2.51 -15.91 11.54
CA GLU A 7 -3.75 -16.02 10.77
C GLU A 7 -4.56 -14.72 10.79
N ILE A 8 -4.67 -14.06 11.94
CA ILE A 8 -5.28 -12.72 12.03
C ILE A 8 -4.54 -11.71 11.14
N ALA A 9 -3.20 -11.73 11.14
CA ALA A 9 -2.42 -10.84 10.29
C ALA A 9 -2.67 -11.11 8.80
N LYS A 10 -2.70 -12.39 8.38
CA LYS A 10 -3.03 -12.78 7.00
C LYS A 10 -4.43 -12.32 6.60
N GLN A 11 -5.43 -12.51 7.45
CA GLN A 11 -6.80 -12.06 7.21
C GLN A 11 -6.87 -10.54 7.10
N SER A 12 -6.19 -9.80 7.98
CA SER A 12 -6.15 -8.34 7.94
C SER A 12 -5.55 -7.81 6.63
N ILE A 13 -4.41 -8.38 6.20
CA ILE A 13 -3.74 -7.99 4.95
C ILE A 13 -4.63 -8.31 3.74
N SER A 14 -5.21 -9.52 3.71
CA SER A 14 -6.12 -9.92 2.63
C SER A 14 -7.36 -9.03 2.56
N GLY A 15 -7.96 -8.71 3.71
CA GLY A 15 -9.10 -7.81 3.81
C GLY A 15 -8.79 -6.41 3.29
N SER A 16 -7.66 -5.84 3.70
CA SER A 16 -7.22 -4.52 3.22
C SER A 16 -7.02 -4.51 1.69
N ASN A 17 -6.38 -5.54 1.13
CA ASN A 17 -6.16 -5.62 -0.31
C ASN A 17 -7.49 -5.74 -1.08
N LYS A 18 -8.41 -6.59 -0.64
CA LYS A 18 -9.73 -6.74 -1.28
C LYS A 18 -10.52 -5.43 -1.25
N TYR A 19 -10.48 -4.71 -0.13
CA TYR A 19 -11.11 -3.40 -0.02
C TYR A 19 -10.50 -2.41 -1.02
N ASP A 20 -9.18 -2.34 -1.13
CA ASP A 20 -8.50 -1.44 -2.06
C ASP A 20 -8.86 -1.75 -3.53
N TYR A 21 -8.87 -3.03 -3.93
CA TYR A 21 -9.31 -3.44 -5.27
C TYR A 21 -10.78 -3.09 -5.53
N PHE A 22 -11.65 -3.28 -4.55
CA PHE A 22 -13.06 -2.96 -4.66
C PHE A 22 -13.29 -1.46 -4.88
N VAL A 23 -12.65 -0.61 -4.06
CA VAL A 23 -12.77 0.85 -4.16
C VAL A 23 -12.25 1.36 -5.51
N VAL A 24 -11.08 0.87 -5.94
CA VAL A 24 -10.52 1.24 -7.26
C VAL A 24 -11.43 0.76 -8.39
N GLY A 25 -11.97 -0.45 -8.29
CA GLY A 25 -12.90 -1.01 -9.27
C GLY A 25 -14.17 -0.17 -9.42
N ILE A 26 -14.79 0.23 -8.30
CA ILE A 26 -15.95 1.13 -8.31
C ILE A 26 -15.55 2.48 -8.91
N GLY A 27 -14.46 3.09 -8.44
CA GLY A 27 -14.03 4.40 -8.96
C GLY A 27 -13.78 4.39 -10.46
N ALA A 28 -13.16 3.34 -10.99
CA ALA A 28 -12.89 3.18 -12.42
C ALA A 28 -14.18 2.94 -13.22
N ALA A 29 -15.10 2.13 -12.70
CA ALA A 29 -16.40 1.89 -13.33
C ALA A 29 -17.24 3.17 -13.38
N THR A 30 -17.29 3.92 -12.28
CA THR A 30 -17.99 5.21 -12.20
C THR A 30 -17.37 6.23 -13.15
N PHE A 31 -16.04 6.34 -13.17
CA PHE A 31 -15.34 7.19 -14.15
C PHE A 31 -15.72 6.81 -15.58
N GLY A 32 -15.61 5.54 -15.95
CA GLY A 32 -15.96 5.06 -17.29
C GLY A 32 -17.41 5.32 -17.67
N TYR A 33 -18.34 5.12 -16.73
CA TYR A 33 -19.77 5.38 -16.93
C TYR A 33 -20.06 6.85 -17.21
N PHE A 34 -19.48 7.78 -16.45
CA PHE A 34 -19.70 9.21 -16.67
C PHE A 34 -18.89 9.77 -17.84
N ALA A 35 -17.70 9.23 -18.10
CA ALA A 35 -16.82 9.73 -19.16
C ALA A 35 -17.29 9.32 -20.57
N LYS A 36 -17.92 8.15 -20.74
CA LYS A 36 -18.31 7.64 -22.07
C LYS A 36 -19.33 8.51 -22.81
N ASP A 37 -20.23 9.15 -22.07
CA ASP A 37 -21.32 9.96 -22.62
C ASP A 37 -21.09 11.46 -22.38
N TYR A 38 -19.90 11.84 -21.90
CA TYR A 38 -19.61 13.24 -21.56
C TYR A 38 -19.24 14.05 -22.80
N GLU A 39 -20.11 14.97 -23.18
CA GLU A 39 -19.85 16.00 -24.18
C GLU A 39 -19.68 17.35 -23.47
N ALA A 40 -18.55 18.02 -23.71
CA ALA A 40 -18.30 19.34 -23.15
C ALA A 40 -19.15 20.39 -23.88
N VAL A 41 -20.36 20.63 -23.38
CA VAL A 41 -21.26 21.64 -23.96
C VAL A 41 -21.21 22.91 -23.12
N GLY A 42 -20.68 23.99 -23.67
CA GLY A 42 -20.72 25.33 -23.07
C GLY A 42 -19.41 25.84 -22.49
N GLU A 43 -19.46 27.08 -22.00
CA GLU A 43 -18.31 27.77 -21.41
C GLU A 43 -18.00 27.25 -20.00
N PHE A 44 -16.71 27.26 -19.64
CA PHE A 44 -16.25 26.85 -18.31
C PHE A 44 -16.71 27.88 -17.26
N GLY A 45 -17.42 27.43 -16.23
CA GLY A 45 -18.03 28.31 -15.22
C GLY A 45 -18.72 27.54 -14.08
N ILE A 46 -19.53 28.21 -13.27
CA ILE A 46 -20.33 27.54 -12.23
C ILE A 46 -21.60 26.98 -12.89
N ASN A 47 -21.45 25.86 -13.57
CA ASN A 47 -22.53 25.15 -14.24
C ASN A 47 -22.36 23.63 -14.05
N GLU A 48 -23.42 22.89 -14.35
CA GLU A 48 -23.46 21.43 -14.21
C GLU A 48 -22.29 20.76 -14.95
N ASN A 49 -22.01 21.17 -16.19
CA ASN A 49 -20.96 20.56 -17.00
C ASN A 49 -19.57 20.73 -16.38
N SER A 50 -19.22 21.94 -15.93
CA SER A 50 -17.91 22.19 -15.32
C SER A 50 -17.72 21.40 -14.02
N LEU A 51 -18.76 21.22 -13.21
CA LEU A 51 -18.72 20.38 -12.01
C LEU A 51 -18.57 18.88 -12.35
N VAL A 52 -19.20 18.41 -13.43
CA VAL A 52 -18.99 17.05 -13.93
C VAL A 52 -17.54 16.84 -14.38
N VAL A 53 -16.93 17.80 -15.09
CA VAL A 53 -15.50 17.73 -15.45
C VAL A 53 -14.61 17.63 -14.22
N ILE A 54 -14.83 18.49 -13.22
CA ILE A 54 -14.06 18.46 -11.97
C ILE A 54 -14.22 17.11 -11.28
N SER A 55 -15.44 16.56 -11.27
CA SER A 55 -15.72 15.24 -10.70
C SER A 55 -14.99 14.12 -11.43
N LEU A 56 -15.01 14.12 -12.77
CA LEU A 56 -14.28 13.15 -13.59
C LEU A 56 -12.78 13.23 -13.36
N PHE A 57 -12.23 14.44 -13.23
CA PHE A 57 -10.82 14.64 -12.93
C PHE A 57 -10.45 14.11 -11.54
N LEU A 58 -11.27 14.37 -10.53
CA LEU A 58 -11.08 13.84 -9.18
C LEU A 58 -11.21 12.31 -9.13
N LEU A 59 -12.15 11.72 -9.87
CA LEU A 59 -12.25 10.26 -10.04
C LEU A 59 -10.99 9.68 -10.69
N ALA A 60 -10.46 10.33 -11.73
CA ALA A 60 -9.22 9.89 -12.38
C ALA A 60 -8.03 9.91 -11.40
N ILE A 61 -7.87 10.99 -10.61
CA ILE A 61 -6.84 11.07 -9.56
C ILE A 61 -7.03 9.94 -8.54
N SER A 62 -8.26 9.68 -8.11
CA SER A 62 -8.57 8.62 -7.16
C SER A 62 -8.15 7.25 -7.68
N VAL A 63 -8.56 6.92 -8.90
CA VAL A 63 -8.26 5.63 -9.55
C VAL A 63 -6.76 5.44 -9.71
N VAL A 64 -6.05 6.43 -10.27
CA VAL A 64 -4.59 6.37 -10.46
C VAL A 64 -3.86 6.23 -9.13
N SER A 65 -4.25 7.02 -8.12
CA SER A 65 -3.65 6.96 -6.78
C SER A 65 -3.91 5.59 -6.12
N GLY A 66 -5.11 5.04 -6.28
CA GLY A 66 -5.47 3.73 -5.75
C GLY A 66 -4.69 2.59 -6.42
N LEU A 67 -4.52 2.61 -7.75
CA LEU A 67 -3.67 1.65 -8.46
C LEU A 67 -2.21 1.73 -7.98
N LYS A 68 -1.68 2.95 -7.81
CA LYS A 68 -0.32 3.16 -7.28
C LYS A 68 -0.19 2.70 -5.84
N LYS A 69 -1.20 2.91 -4.99
CA LYS A 69 -1.26 2.38 -3.62
C LYS A 69 -1.11 0.86 -3.64
N ILE A 70 -1.92 0.15 -4.42
CA ILE A 70 -1.90 -1.32 -4.52
C ILE A 70 -0.52 -1.82 -4.99
N GLU A 71 0.01 -1.24 -6.07
CA GLU A 71 1.33 -1.58 -6.60
C GLU A 71 2.43 -1.44 -5.52
N ARG A 72 2.42 -0.32 -4.80
CA ARG A 72 3.40 -0.02 -3.75
C ARG A 72 3.23 -0.91 -2.52
N HIS A 73 1.98 -1.22 -2.14
CA HIS A 73 1.69 -2.10 -1.02
C HIS A 73 2.20 -3.52 -1.27
N ASN A 74 2.01 -4.06 -2.47
CA ASN A 74 2.55 -5.38 -2.83
C ASN A 74 4.08 -5.40 -2.76
N LYS A 75 4.75 -4.36 -3.29
CA LYS A 75 6.22 -4.21 -3.18
C LYS A 75 6.69 -4.06 -1.73
N PHE A 76 5.93 -3.36 -0.89
CA PHE A 76 6.20 -3.23 0.54
C PHE A 76 6.13 -4.59 1.24
N LEU A 77 5.09 -5.39 0.98
CA LEU A 77 4.95 -6.72 1.56
C LEU A 77 6.11 -7.65 1.16
N GLU A 78 6.54 -7.61 -0.10
CA GLU A 78 7.70 -8.37 -0.58
C GLU A 78 8.99 -7.97 0.16
N LYS A 79 9.26 -6.66 0.25
CA LYS A 79 10.43 -6.15 0.99
C LYS A 79 10.36 -6.48 2.47
N ASN A 80 9.17 -6.41 3.08
CA ASN A 80 8.96 -6.70 4.48
C ASN A 80 9.20 -8.19 4.78
N GLY A 81 8.77 -9.08 3.88
CA GLY A 81 9.10 -10.50 3.96
C GLY A 81 10.61 -10.75 3.97
N LYS A 82 11.35 -10.14 3.04
CA LYS A 82 12.82 -10.23 3.01
C LYS A 82 13.47 -9.66 4.27
N TYR A 83 12.94 -8.56 4.81
CA TYR A 83 13.46 -7.99 6.05
C TYR A 83 13.26 -8.92 7.25
N LEU A 84 12.09 -9.55 7.36
CA LEU A 84 11.80 -10.49 8.45
C LEU A 84 12.70 -11.72 8.39
N ASP A 85 12.86 -12.30 7.20
CA ASP A 85 13.77 -13.44 6.94
C ASP A 85 15.22 -13.12 7.35
N LEU A 86 15.74 -11.97 6.93
CA LEU A 86 17.08 -11.52 7.32
C LEU A 86 17.21 -11.22 8.82
N ALA A 87 16.13 -10.77 9.46
CA ALA A 87 16.11 -10.51 10.90
C ALA A 87 16.11 -11.83 11.71
N GLU A 88 15.41 -12.86 11.23
CA GLU A 88 15.43 -14.20 11.80
C GLU A 88 16.83 -14.83 11.67
N HIS A 89 17.45 -14.73 10.50
CA HIS A 89 18.84 -15.15 10.31
C HIS A 89 19.81 -14.44 11.26
N LEU A 90 19.67 -13.12 11.43
CA LEU A 90 20.49 -12.36 12.39
C LEU A 90 20.31 -12.89 13.83
N ALA A 91 19.08 -13.20 14.24
CA ALA A 91 18.81 -13.76 15.55
C ALA A 91 19.46 -15.14 15.71
N GLY A 92 19.36 -16.00 14.70
CA GLY A 92 20.01 -17.32 14.66
C GLY A 92 21.53 -17.24 14.76
N TYR A 93 22.17 -16.39 13.95
CA TYR A 93 23.63 -16.18 14.03
C TYR A 93 24.05 -15.60 15.38
N SER A 94 23.31 -14.63 15.91
CA SER A 94 23.63 -14.01 17.21
C SER A 94 23.52 -15.03 18.35
N ARG A 95 22.52 -15.92 18.29
CA ARG A 95 22.35 -17.01 19.25
C ARG A 95 23.52 -18.00 19.21
N ASN A 96 23.94 -18.43 18.01
CA ASN A 96 25.07 -19.34 17.85
C ASN A 96 26.40 -18.75 18.36
N VAL A 97 26.60 -17.43 18.19
CA VAL A 97 27.77 -16.72 18.75
C VAL A 97 27.80 -16.79 20.28
N ILE A 98 26.64 -16.72 20.94
CA ILE A 98 26.53 -16.73 22.41
C ILE A 98 26.65 -18.16 22.95
N GLU A 99 25.98 -19.13 22.33
CA GLU A 99 25.94 -20.52 22.80
C GLU A 99 27.26 -21.26 22.58
N GLY A 100 28.10 -20.81 21.63
CA GLY A 100 29.47 -21.28 21.48
C GLY A 100 29.57 -22.76 21.10
N GLY A 101 29.27 -23.09 19.84
CA GLY A 101 29.40 -24.44 19.31
C GLY A 101 29.20 -24.50 17.80
N VAL A 102 29.46 -25.66 17.19
CA VAL A 102 29.06 -25.92 15.81
C VAL A 102 27.61 -26.39 15.84
N ALA A 103 26.69 -25.52 15.45
CA ALA A 103 25.27 -25.83 15.38
C ALA A 103 24.83 -26.00 13.92
N ILE A 104 23.74 -26.72 13.68
CA ILE A 104 23.07 -26.72 12.38
C ILE A 104 21.81 -25.88 12.55
N ASN A 105 21.61 -24.90 11.67
CA ASN A 105 20.36 -24.17 11.61
C ASN A 105 19.26 -25.13 11.13
N GLU A 106 18.27 -25.43 11.98
CA GLU A 106 17.19 -26.38 11.66
C GLU A 106 16.31 -25.94 10.50
N GLU A 107 16.23 -24.63 10.20
CA GLU A 107 15.43 -24.10 9.10
C GLU A 107 16.19 -24.00 7.77
N SER A 108 17.48 -23.64 7.80
CA SER A 108 18.29 -23.48 6.57
C SER A 108 19.21 -24.66 6.24
N GLY A 109 19.42 -25.57 7.19
CA GLY A 109 20.39 -26.67 7.08
C GLY A 109 21.86 -26.23 7.13
N GLU A 110 22.12 -24.95 7.41
CA GLU A 110 23.47 -24.39 7.39
C GLU A 110 24.26 -24.77 8.64
N VAL A 111 25.52 -25.18 8.45
CA VAL A 111 26.48 -25.41 9.54
C VAL A 111 27.00 -24.06 10.03
N LEU A 112 26.67 -23.72 11.27
CA LEU A 112 27.00 -22.46 11.90
C LEU A 112 28.26 -22.61 12.76
N ASN A 113 29.40 -22.15 12.26
CA ASN A 113 30.59 -21.94 13.08
C ASN A 113 30.48 -20.60 13.84
N PRO A 114 30.91 -20.53 15.12
CA PRO A 114 30.80 -19.29 15.91
C PRO A 114 31.56 -18.10 15.30
N SER A 115 32.74 -18.33 14.72
CA SER A 115 33.55 -17.29 14.06
C SER A 115 32.86 -16.71 12.83
N ASP A 116 32.28 -17.57 11.99
CA ASP A 116 31.62 -17.18 10.75
C ASP A 116 30.26 -16.54 11.04
N SER A 117 29.56 -17.04 12.07
CA SER A 117 28.31 -16.48 12.57
C SER A 117 28.49 -15.07 13.12
N ALA A 118 29.63 -14.79 13.79
CA ALA A 118 29.95 -13.44 14.28
C ALA A 118 30.13 -12.45 13.11
N LEU A 119 30.82 -12.86 12.04
CA LEU A 119 30.99 -12.05 10.83
C LEU A 119 29.66 -11.78 10.14
N LYS A 120 28.83 -12.81 9.93
CA LYS A 120 27.50 -12.68 9.29
C LYS A 120 26.54 -11.85 10.13
N ALA A 121 26.53 -12.03 11.46
CA ALA A 121 25.74 -11.21 12.37
C ALA A 121 26.16 -9.74 12.34
N ALA A 122 27.47 -9.45 12.34
CA ALA A 122 27.97 -8.08 12.24
C ALA A 122 27.59 -7.42 10.91
N ALA A 123 27.70 -8.16 9.80
CA ALA A 123 27.27 -7.68 8.49
C ALA A 123 25.76 -7.37 8.45
N LEU A 124 24.92 -8.32 8.87
CA LEU A 124 23.46 -8.13 8.90
C LEU A 124 23.02 -7.01 9.83
N LYS A 125 23.63 -6.90 11.01
CA LYS A 125 23.32 -5.84 11.98
C LYS A 125 23.62 -4.44 11.43
N ARG A 126 24.58 -4.31 10.52
CA ARG A 126 24.88 -3.03 9.83
C ARG A 126 23.85 -2.69 8.75
N TRP A 127 23.30 -3.69 8.06
CA TRP A 127 22.41 -3.51 6.91
C TRP A 127 20.92 -3.48 7.27
N LEU A 128 20.48 -4.22 8.28
CA LEU A 128 19.07 -4.25 8.70
C LEU A 128 18.44 -2.85 8.96
N PRO A 129 19.14 -1.91 9.62
CA PRO A 129 18.59 -0.59 9.88
C PRO A 129 18.24 0.20 8.61
N SER A 130 19.03 0.06 7.53
CA SER A 130 18.73 0.76 6.27
C SER A 130 17.50 0.17 5.58
N LEU A 131 17.35 -1.16 5.60
CA LEU A 131 16.16 -1.84 5.08
C LEU A 131 14.90 -1.44 5.86
N LYS A 132 15.00 -1.33 7.19
CA LYS A 132 13.89 -0.85 8.02
C LYS A 132 13.47 0.58 7.63
N LEU A 133 14.45 1.45 7.41
CA LEU A 133 14.20 2.84 7.02
C LEU A 133 13.57 2.94 5.62
N GLU A 134 13.97 2.08 4.68
CA GLU A 134 13.29 1.95 3.38
C GLU A 134 11.83 1.48 3.52
N LEU A 135 11.57 0.52 4.41
CA LEU A 135 10.22 0.04 4.68
C LEU A 135 9.34 1.14 5.26
N GLU A 136 9.83 1.90 6.24
CA GLU A 136 9.12 3.04 6.83
C GLU A 136 8.79 4.10 5.77
N ARG A 137 9.77 4.47 4.92
CA ARG A 137 9.54 5.38 3.80
C ARG A 137 8.49 4.85 2.82
N SER A 138 8.55 3.56 2.48
CA SER A 138 7.58 2.94 1.59
C SER A 138 6.18 2.94 2.21
N GLY A 139 6.07 2.68 3.52
CA GLY A 139 4.82 2.77 4.28
C GLY A 139 4.22 4.17 4.25
N ASN A 140 5.03 5.21 4.45
CA ASN A 140 4.58 6.60 4.36
C ASN A 140 4.05 6.95 2.97
N ILE A 141 4.74 6.53 1.91
CA ILE A 141 4.30 6.75 0.52
C ILE A 141 2.94 6.08 0.25
N ILE A 142 2.75 4.85 0.74
CA ILE A 142 1.45 4.14 0.64
C ILE A 142 0.35 4.94 1.37
N GLY A 143 0.66 5.48 2.54
CA GLY A 143 -0.24 6.34 3.31
C GLY A 143 -0.69 7.56 2.51
N TRP A 144 0.25 8.26 1.87
CA TRP A 144 -0.06 9.40 0.99
C TRP A 144 -1.01 9.03 -0.15
N TYR A 145 -0.76 7.93 -0.86
CA TYR A 145 -1.67 7.48 -1.92
C TYR A 145 -3.06 7.11 -1.40
N SER A 146 -3.16 6.57 -0.18
CA SER A 146 -4.47 6.32 0.44
C SER A 146 -5.23 7.62 0.70
N ILE A 147 -4.57 8.62 1.28
CA ILE A 147 -5.16 9.94 1.51
C ILE A 147 -5.64 10.54 0.19
N PHE A 148 -4.78 10.61 -0.82
CA PHE A 148 -5.16 11.17 -2.12
C PHE A 148 -6.35 10.44 -2.74
N ARG A 149 -6.35 9.09 -2.73
CA ARG A 149 -7.47 8.30 -3.22
C ARG A 149 -8.76 8.62 -2.48
N ASP A 150 -8.74 8.55 -1.15
CA ASP A 150 -9.95 8.62 -0.34
C ASP A 150 -10.58 10.02 -0.41
N TYR A 151 -9.76 11.08 -0.30
CA TYR A 151 -10.25 12.46 -0.39
C TYR A 151 -10.72 12.82 -1.80
N SER A 152 -9.98 12.45 -2.84
CA SER A 152 -10.40 12.75 -4.22
C SER A 152 -11.67 11.98 -4.60
N LEU A 153 -11.82 10.72 -4.17
CA LEU A 153 -13.05 9.95 -4.36
C LEU A 153 -14.24 10.61 -3.67
N PHE A 154 -14.06 10.99 -2.40
CA PHE A 154 -15.10 11.65 -1.63
C PHE A 154 -15.53 12.98 -2.28
N LEU A 155 -14.56 13.84 -2.60
CA LEU A 155 -14.80 15.12 -3.28
C LEU A 155 -15.47 14.93 -4.63
N ALA A 156 -15.09 13.90 -5.40
CA ALA A 156 -15.72 13.62 -6.69
C ALA A 156 -17.21 13.32 -6.53
N TYR A 157 -17.58 12.44 -5.58
CA TYR A 157 -18.99 12.11 -5.35
C TYR A 157 -19.77 13.31 -4.81
N CYS A 158 -19.20 14.09 -3.89
CA CYS A 158 -19.84 15.33 -3.46
C CYS A 158 -20.08 16.27 -4.65
N THR A 159 -19.08 16.46 -5.50
CA THR A 159 -19.19 17.36 -6.66
C THR A 159 -20.22 16.86 -7.68
N LEU A 160 -20.33 15.55 -7.92
CA LEU A 160 -21.39 14.96 -8.76
C LEU A 160 -22.79 15.18 -8.18
N VAL A 161 -22.95 15.02 -6.86
CA VAL A 161 -24.24 15.29 -6.21
C VAL A 161 -24.59 16.77 -6.35
N PHE A 162 -23.65 17.66 -6.06
CA PHE A 162 -23.88 19.11 -6.21
C PHE A 162 -24.17 19.51 -7.66
N SER A 163 -23.53 18.88 -8.66
CA SER A 163 -23.80 19.20 -10.06
C SER A 163 -25.24 18.91 -10.45
N LYS A 164 -25.85 17.85 -9.90
CA LYS A 164 -27.25 17.47 -10.14
C LYS A 164 -28.25 18.26 -9.30
N LEU A 165 -27.82 18.86 -8.20
CA LEU A 165 -28.67 19.73 -7.38
C LEU A 165 -28.72 21.18 -7.89
N LEU A 166 -27.69 21.62 -8.62
CA LEU A 166 -27.56 22.99 -9.12
C LEU A 166 -28.80 23.48 -9.91
N PRO A 167 -29.40 22.68 -10.81
CA PRO A 167 -30.62 23.07 -11.52
C PRO A 167 -31.81 23.38 -10.60
N PHE A 168 -31.91 22.78 -9.41
CA PHE A 168 -33.01 23.05 -8.47
C PHE A 168 -32.91 24.40 -7.77
N PHE A 169 -31.70 24.96 -7.67
CA PHE A 169 -31.46 26.25 -7.01
C PHE A 169 -31.50 27.43 -7.98
N TYR A 170 -31.35 27.15 -9.28
CA TYR A 170 -31.29 28.16 -10.35
C TYR A 170 -32.42 28.02 -11.39
N SER A 171 -33.40 27.15 -11.17
CA SER A 171 -34.70 27.13 -11.90
C SER A 171 -35.71 28.05 -11.23
#